data_AF-A0A0C9YH59-F1
#
_entry.id   AF-A0A0C9YH59-F1
#
_cell.length_a   1.000
_cell.length_b   1.000
_cell.length_c   1.000
_cell.angle_alpha   90.00
_cell.angle_beta   90.00
_cell.angle_gamma   90.00
#
_symmetry.space_group_name_H-M   'P 1'
#
loop_
_entity.id
_entity.type
_entity.pdbx_description
1 polymer ?
#
loop_
_entity_poly.entity_id
_entity_poly.type
_entity_poly.pdbx_seq_one_letter_code
_entity_poly.pdbx_strand_id
1 'polypeptide(L)'
;LKNRMPTKALEGGTPLKAATGQKPNLHQACIWGLHVWVCIEGGTKLGGCIAEGCWMGVDNDSSNRCHVYWSEKCLVTVEWNMYWVLKY
;
A
#
# COMPACT_ATOMS: atom_id res chain seq x y z
N LEU A 1 -5.39 5.15 7.30
CA LEU A 1 -5.24 3.89 8.10
C LEU A 1 -5.42 4.10 9.63
N LYS A 2 -6.43 4.85 10.10
CA LYS A 2 -6.47 5.30 11.51
C LYS A 2 -6.75 4.17 12.53
N ASN A 3 -7.55 3.18 12.18
CA ASN A 3 -7.99 2.14 13.14
C ASN A 3 -6.97 1.02 13.39
N ARG A 4 -5.84 1.01 12.65
CA ARG A 4 -4.84 -0.06 12.68
C ARG A 4 -3.52 0.34 13.33
N MET A 5 -3.30 1.63 13.53
CA MET A 5 -2.08 2.16 14.15
C MET A 5 -2.29 2.33 15.65
N PRO A 6 -1.28 2.05 16.48
CA PRO A 6 -1.33 2.42 17.90
C PRO A 6 -1.50 3.93 18.03
N THR A 7 -2.35 4.36 18.97
CA THR A 7 -2.47 5.78 19.31
C THR A 7 -1.94 6.02 20.72
N LYS A 8 -1.36 7.20 20.96
CA LYS A 8 -0.82 7.58 22.27
C LYS A 8 -1.87 7.48 23.39
N ALA A 9 -3.12 7.82 23.07
CA ALA A 9 -4.24 7.77 24.02
C ALA A 9 -4.64 6.35 24.44
N LEU A 10 -4.18 5.32 23.74
CA LEU A 10 -4.54 3.92 23.98
C LEU A 10 -3.36 3.09 24.51
N GLU A 11 -2.32 3.73 25.04
CA GLU A 11 -1.13 3.05 25.61
C GLU A 11 -0.51 2.03 24.64
N GLY A 12 -0.49 2.35 23.34
CA GLY A 12 0.02 1.43 22.30
C GLY A 12 -1.00 0.38 21.83
N GLY A 13 -2.24 0.43 22.31
CA GLY A 13 -3.38 -0.28 21.76
C GLY A 13 -3.88 0.32 20.44
N THR A 14 -4.44 -0.52 19.57
CA THR A 14 -5.10 -0.05 18.34
C THR A 14 -6.53 0.40 18.64
N PRO A 15 -7.05 1.44 17.95
CA PRO A 15 -8.43 1.89 18.13
C PRO A 15 -9.46 0.78 17.91
N LEU A 16 -9.22 -0.12 16.95
CA LEU A 16 -10.11 -1.27 16.74
C LEU A 16 -10.17 -2.15 17.98
N LYS A 17 -9.02 -2.50 18.57
CA LYS A 17 -8.97 -3.32 19.78
C LYS A 17 -9.65 -2.64 20.97
N ALA A 18 -9.46 -1.33 21.12
CA ALA A 18 -10.13 -0.58 22.20
C ALA A 18 -11.65 -0.58 22.04
N ALA A 19 -12.15 -0.50 20.80
CA ALA A 19 -13.58 -0.47 20.52
C ALA A 19 -14.26 -1.84 20.57
N THR A 20 -13.59 -2.90 20.12
CA THR A 20 -14.21 -4.23 19.93
C THR A 20 -13.67 -5.31 20.85
N GLY A 21 -12.60 -5.04 21.60
CA GLY A 21 -11.82 -6.04 22.33
C GLY A 21 -10.96 -6.96 21.44
N GLN A 22 -11.13 -6.89 20.11
CA GLN A 22 -10.45 -7.77 19.17
C GLN A 22 -9.27 -7.08 18.49
N LYS A 23 -8.12 -7.76 18.42
CA LYS A 23 -6.97 -7.24 17.66
C LYS A 23 -7.30 -7.22 16.16
N PRO A 24 -6.89 -6.19 15.41
CA PRO A 24 -7.04 -6.17 13.96
C PRO A 24 -6.28 -7.34 13.33
N ASN A 25 -6.93 -8.05 12.41
CA ASN A 25 -6.24 -9.00 11.55
C ASN A 25 -5.43 -8.22 10.50
N LEU A 26 -4.10 -8.36 10.56
CA LEU A 26 -3.17 -7.70 9.64
C LEU A 26 -2.58 -8.66 8.59
N HIS A 27 -3.05 -9.91 8.51
CA HIS A 27 -2.51 -10.92 7.60
C HIS A 27 -2.57 -10.49 6.12
N GLN A 28 -3.56 -9.68 5.75
CA GLN A 28 -3.72 -9.14 4.39
C GLN A 28 -3.15 -7.72 4.24
N ALA A 29 -2.55 -7.16 5.29
CA ALA A 29 -1.92 -5.86 5.20
C ALA A 29 -0.61 -6.00 4.42
N CYS A 30 -0.41 -5.12 3.44
CA CYS A 30 0.83 -5.09 2.69
C CYS A 30 1.95 -4.55 3.57
N ILE A 31 3.13 -5.16 3.43
CA ILE A 31 4.33 -4.74 4.16
C ILE A 31 4.89 -3.52 3.44
N TRP A 32 5.35 -2.53 4.20
CA TRP A 32 6.03 -1.37 3.65
C TRP A 32 7.27 -1.81 2.85
N GLY A 33 7.45 -1.25 1.65
CA GLY A 33 8.52 -1.63 0.72
C GLY A 33 8.25 -2.92 -0.07
N LEU A 34 7.05 -3.49 0.00
CA LEU A 34 6.70 -4.67 -0.79
C LEU A 34 6.82 -4.37 -2.30
N HIS A 35 7.38 -5.32 -3.03
CA HIS A 35 7.48 -5.27 -4.48
C HIS A 35 6.10 -5.32 -5.14
N VAL A 36 5.86 -4.40 -6.07
CA VAL A 36 4.60 -4.26 -6.78
C VAL A 36 4.82 -3.99 -8.26
N TRP A 37 3.87 -4.44 -9.06
CA TRP A 37 3.80 -4.17 -10.49
C TRP A 37 2.75 -3.09 -10.73
N VAL A 38 3.11 -2.03 -11.45
CA VAL A 38 2.21 -0.92 -11.75
C VAL A 38 1.98 -0.89 -13.25
N CYS A 39 0.72 -0.80 -13.65
CA CYS A 39 0.36 -0.62 -15.04
C CYS A 39 0.54 0.85 -15.44
N ILE A 40 1.44 1.11 -16.39
CA ILE A 40 1.70 2.45 -16.93
C ILE A 40 0.84 2.67 -18.18
N GLU A 41 0.15 3.81 -18.22
CA GLU A 41 -0.62 4.23 -19.39
C GLU A 41 0.31 4.64 -20.55
N GLY A 42 -0.03 4.24 -21.78
CA GLY A 42 0.71 4.62 -23.00
C GLY A 42 1.57 3.52 -23.64
N GLY A 43 1.52 2.28 -23.13
CA GLY A 43 2.15 1.14 -23.82
C GLY A 43 1.37 0.70 -25.07
N THR A 44 2.09 0.14 -26.05
CA THR A 44 1.48 -0.43 -27.24
C THR A 44 0.86 -1.79 -26.92
N LYS A 45 -0.13 -2.25 -27.70
CA LYS A 45 -0.80 -3.55 -27.52
C LYS A 45 0.15 -4.76 -27.38
N LEU A 46 1.41 -4.62 -27.79
CA LEU A 46 2.46 -5.65 -27.72
C LEU A 46 3.64 -5.27 -26.82
N GLY A 47 3.74 -4.04 -26.32
CA GLY A 47 4.79 -3.58 -25.43
C GLY A 47 4.31 -3.65 -23.98
N GLY A 48 5.04 -4.35 -23.11
CA GLY A 48 4.66 -4.54 -21.71
C GLY A 48 4.38 -3.20 -21.01
N CYS A 49 3.12 -2.98 -20.61
CA CYS A 49 2.69 -1.77 -19.91
C CYS A 49 2.96 -1.84 -18.40
N ILE A 50 3.97 -2.58 -17.94
CA ILE A 50 4.15 -2.87 -16.52
C ILE A 50 5.53 -2.40 -16.07
N ALA A 51 5.56 -1.62 -14.99
CA ALA A 51 6.77 -1.20 -14.31
C ALA A 51 6.83 -1.73 -12.88
N GLU A 52 8.06 -1.91 -12.42
CA GLU A 52 8.36 -2.37 -11.08
C GLU A 52 8.50 -1.20 -10.10
N GLY A 53 7.89 -1.32 -8.92
CA GLY A 53 8.01 -0.33 -7.86
C GLY A 53 7.92 -0.94 -6.46
N CYS A 54 8.08 -0.10 -5.45
CA CYS A 54 7.95 -0.47 -4.04
C CYS A 54 6.72 0.21 -3.43
N TRP A 55 5.84 -0.57 -2.79
CA TRP A 55 4.66 -0.05 -2.12
C TRP A 55 5.03 0.71 -0.84
N MET A 56 4.56 1.95 -0.71
CA MET A 56 4.86 2.81 0.44
C MET A 56 3.64 3.04 1.35
N GLY A 57 2.42 2.87 0.84
CA GLY A 57 1.21 3.14 1.61
C GLY A 57 0.00 3.44 0.73
N VAL A 58 -1.14 3.66 1.39
CA VAL A 58 -2.36 4.15 0.75
C VAL A 58 -2.34 5.68 0.81
N ASP A 59 -2.84 6.32 -0.24
CA ASP A 59 -3.03 7.77 -0.30
C ASP A 59 -4.03 8.25 0.77
N ASN A 60 -3.87 9.49 1.22
CA ASN A 60 -4.75 10.06 2.24
C ASN A 60 -6.10 10.51 1.66
N ASP A 61 -6.11 10.93 0.39
CA ASP A 61 -7.29 11.49 -0.25
C ASP A 61 -8.18 10.42 -0.91
N SER A 62 -7.61 9.26 -1.26
CA SER A 62 -8.35 8.14 -1.83
C SER A 62 -7.87 6.79 -1.32
N SER A 63 -8.83 5.93 -0.93
CA SER A 63 -8.55 4.54 -0.54
C SER A 63 -8.04 3.66 -1.68
N ASN A 64 -8.25 4.08 -2.93
CA ASN A 64 -7.95 3.28 -4.12
C ASN A 64 -6.60 3.67 -4.75
N ARG A 65 -5.94 4.69 -4.20
CA ARG A 65 -4.65 5.18 -4.66
C ARG A 65 -3.57 4.79 -3.66
N CYS A 66 -2.40 4.42 -4.17
CA CYS A 66 -1.26 4.00 -3.37
C CYS A 66 -0.03 4.82 -3.71
N HIS A 67 0.78 5.10 -2.70
CA HIS A 67 2.11 5.67 -2.91
C HIS A 67 3.07 4.56 -3.36
N VAL A 68 3.72 4.77 -4.49
CA VAL A 68 4.72 3.86 -5.05
C VAL A 68 6.04 4.60 -5.15
N TYR A 69 7.10 3.97 -4.65
CA TYR A 69 8.47 4.43 -4.83
C TYR A 69 9.10 3.75 -6.04
N TRP A 70 9.69 4.55 -6.91
CA TRP A 70 10.42 4.12 -8.10
C TRP A 70 11.91 4.25 -7.83
N SER A 71 12.59 3.12 -7.63
CA SER A 71 14.02 3.09 -7.33
C SER A 71 14.85 3.75 -8.45
N GLU A 72 14.53 3.45 -9.71
CA GLU A 72 15.24 3.99 -10.87
C GLU A 72 15.17 5.53 -10.95
N LYS A 73 14.03 6.10 -10.56
CA LYS A 73 13.78 7.56 -10.65
C LYS A 73 14.00 8.27 -9.31
N CYS A 74 14.24 7.52 -8.23
CA CYS A 74 14.27 8.02 -6.86
C CYS A 74 13.06 8.92 -6.53
N LEU A 75 11.88 8.54 -7.02
CA LEU A 75 10.66 9.36 -6.96
C LEU A 75 9.52 8.55 -6.32
N VAL A 76 8.65 9.24 -5.58
CA VAL A 76 7.37 8.70 -5.11
C VAL A 76 6.24 9.31 -5.92
N THR A 77 5.39 8.47 -6.51
CA THR A 77 4.15 8.90 -7.17
C THR A 77 2.94 8.22 -6.54
N VAL A 78 1.75 8.69 -6.91
CA VAL A 78 0.48 8.13 -6.47
C VAL A 78 -0.14 7.39 -7.65
N GLU A 79 -0.30 6.08 -7.51
CA GLU A 79 -0.75 5.17 -8.56
C GLU A 79 -2.06 4.49 -8.16
N TRP A 80 -2.94 4.21 -9.13
CA TRP A 80 -4.18 3.46 -8.91
C TRP A 80 -4.19 2.05 -9.51
N ASN A 81 -3.33 1.77 -10.50
CA ASN A 81 -3.35 0.51 -11.25
C ASN A 81 -2.16 -0.37 -10.86
N MET A 82 -2.33 -1.14 -9.78
CA MET A 82 -1.25 -1.92 -9.19
C MET A 82 -1.66 -3.37 -8.96
N TYR A 83 -0.72 -4.28 -9.27
CA TYR A 83 -0.81 -5.71 -9.00
C TYR A 83 0.19 -6.11 -7.92
N TRP A 84 -0.30 -6.85 -6.93
CA TRP A 84 0.50 -7.33 -5.82
C TRP A 84 1.25 -8.61 -6.19
N VAL A 85 2.53 -8.69 -5.84
CA VAL A 85 3.25 -9.96 -5.86
C VAL A 85 2.88 -10.72 -4.58
N LEU A 86 1.82 -11.52 -4.66
CA LEU A 86 1.46 -12.43 -3.56
C LEU A 86 2.57 -13.47 -3.40
N LYS A 87 3.30 -13.41 -2.29
CA LYS A 87 4.13 -14.52 -1.85
C LYS A 87 3.26 -15.45 -1.00
N TYR A 88 3.04 -16.67 -1.50
CA TYR A 88 2.37 -17.77 -0.80
C TYR A 88 3.24 -18.29 0.35
#